data_AF-A0A3N5X4F3-F1
#
_entry.id   AF-A0A3N5X4F3-F1
#
_cell.length_a   1.000
_cell.length_b   1.000
_cell.length_c   1.000
_cell.angle_alpha   90.00
_cell.angle_beta   90.00
_cell.angle_gamma   90.00
#
_symmetry.space_group_name_H-M   'P 1'
#
loop_
_entity.id
_entity.type
_entity.pdbx_description
1 polymer ?
#
loop_
_entity_poly.entity_id
_entity_poly.type
_entity_poly.pdbx_seq_one_letter_code
_entity_poly.pdbx_strand_id
1 'polypeptide(L)'
;MKSRRFSAASLALFLSALAFALAGCGDSSGDNGMNNPPPTPSITATNQALGDLSTVVNVPGAVSVGPGWVVIHENAGGSPGPVIGWTAVPSGTSSDIDVVLDRPAVDAETLHAMLHIDAGTIGSYEFPGPDAPAVDQDEAVVVEPLRVGVAAGTPAVRLRVTAIGTSSYNFTSAEPTRYANAIGPESGDETITLRSGWRYEIVNSASGGHPFELIAAGISQNPDAVRLSQQSNGSLEADVSVAWFDDGNQTIRFTASTALQNAVDGYRCSIHTTTMRGEVEFE
;
A
#
# COMPACT_ATOMS: atom_id res chain seq x y z
N MET A 1 4.36 -12.02 65.22
CA MET A 1 3.92 -13.24 65.94
C MET A 1 3.83 -14.36 64.91
N LYS A 2 4.69 -15.40 65.06
CA LYS A 2 4.75 -16.71 64.35
C LYS A 2 4.92 -16.68 62.81
N SER A 3 6.03 -17.03 62.15
CA SER A 3 7.03 -18.14 62.22
C SER A 3 6.58 -19.48 61.62
N ARG A 4 7.49 -20.04 60.78
CA ARG A 4 7.76 -21.45 60.39
C ARG A 4 7.36 -21.79 58.94
N ARG A 5 8.28 -22.01 57.98
CA ARG A 5 9.37 -23.01 57.79
C ARG A 5 8.89 -24.46 57.65
N PHE A 6 9.10 -24.97 56.43
CA PHE A 6 9.50 -26.32 55.96
C PHE A 6 9.03 -27.57 56.71
N SER A 7 8.52 -28.54 55.94
CA SER A 7 8.85 -29.94 56.17
C SER A 7 8.90 -30.72 54.84
N ALA A 8 10.04 -31.36 54.61
CA ALA A 8 10.17 -32.48 53.68
C ALA A 8 9.47 -33.71 54.29
N ALA A 9 9.01 -34.63 53.44
CA ALA A 9 8.65 -35.98 53.86
C ALA A 9 8.95 -36.98 52.74
N SER A 10 9.60 -38.07 53.16
CA SER A 10 10.23 -39.13 52.40
C SER A 10 9.26 -40.13 51.76
N LEU A 11 9.70 -40.63 50.60
CA LEU A 11 9.73 -42.02 50.12
C LEU A 11 8.95 -43.10 50.92
N ALA A 12 8.03 -43.80 50.25
CA ALA A 12 7.68 -45.19 50.56
C ALA A 12 7.23 -45.96 49.30
N LEU A 13 7.92 -47.06 49.04
CA LEU A 13 7.65 -48.10 48.05
C LEU A 13 6.42 -48.93 48.49
N PHE A 14 5.51 -49.26 47.56
CA PHE A 14 4.66 -50.45 47.68
C PHE A 14 4.59 -51.19 46.36
N LEU A 15 5.07 -52.44 46.40
CA LEU A 15 4.98 -53.45 45.37
C LEU A 15 3.64 -54.18 45.57
N SER A 16 2.77 -54.20 44.55
CA SER A 16 1.73 -55.23 44.47
C SER A 16 1.65 -55.76 43.04
N ALA A 17 1.88 -57.07 42.91
CA ALA A 17 1.70 -57.81 41.69
C ALA A 17 0.23 -58.21 41.57
N LEU A 18 -0.38 -57.92 40.42
CA LEU A 18 -1.56 -58.65 39.97
C LEU A 18 -1.43 -58.91 38.47
N ALA A 19 -1.09 -60.16 38.14
CA ALA A 19 -1.17 -60.68 36.79
C ALA A 19 -2.63 -61.07 36.51
N PHE A 20 -3.19 -60.55 35.41
CA PHE A 20 -4.35 -61.14 34.75
C PHE A 20 -4.07 -61.24 33.25
N ALA A 21 -4.40 -62.42 32.72
CA ALA A 21 -4.11 -62.86 31.37
C ALA A 21 -5.04 -62.24 30.31
N LEU A 22 -4.61 -62.40 29.06
CA LEU A 22 -5.05 -61.79 27.82
C LEU A 22 -6.56 -61.86 27.51
N ALA A 23 -7.07 -60.78 26.92
CA ALA A 23 -7.95 -60.82 25.75
C ALA A 23 -7.67 -59.56 24.91
N GLY A 24 -7.25 -59.77 23.66
CA GLY A 24 -6.90 -58.69 22.74
C GLY A 24 -8.13 -57.97 22.21
N CYS A 25 -8.01 -56.65 22.10
CA CYS A 25 -8.52 -55.90 20.97
C CYS A 25 -7.31 -55.13 20.43
N GLY A 26 -6.89 -55.45 19.20
CA GLY A 26 -5.90 -54.64 18.50
C GLY A 26 -6.50 -53.28 18.25
N ASP A 27 -6.07 -52.28 19.00
CA ASP A 27 -6.24 -50.89 18.61
C ASP A 27 -5.03 -50.54 17.75
N SER A 28 -5.14 -50.89 16.46
CA SER A 28 -4.35 -50.25 15.41
C SER A 28 -4.86 -48.82 15.26
N SER A 29 -4.58 -47.99 16.26
CA SER A 29 -4.61 -46.54 16.10
C SER A 29 -3.42 -46.18 15.22
N GLY A 30 -3.66 -46.27 13.91
CA GLY A 30 -2.81 -45.65 12.90
C GLY A 30 -2.84 -44.14 13.14
N ASP A 31 -1.92 -43.67 13.98
CA ASP A 31 -1.45 -42.29 13.89
C ASP A 31 -0.75 -42.16 12.54
N ASN A 32 -1.53 -41.79 11.52
CA ASN A 32 -0.99 -41.27 10.27
C ASN A 32 -0.45 -39.87 10.56
N GLY A 33 0.59 -39.79 11.38
CA GLY A 33 1.44 -38.63 11.50
C GLY A 33 2.01 -38.34 10.13
N MET A 34 1.29 -37.52 9.36
CA MET A 34 1.82 -36.96 8.13
C MET A 34 3.05 -36.16 8.54
N ASN A 35 4.22 -36.71 8.25
CA ASN A 35 5.50 -36.02 8.18
C ASN A 35 5.41 -34.96 7.07
N ASN A 36 4.55 -33.95 7.23
CA ASN A 36 4.64 -32.78 6.39
C ASN A 36 5.99 -32.14 6.71
N PRO A 37 6.88 -31.99 5.73
CA PRO A 37 8.11 -31.25 5.95
C PRO A 37 7.75 -29.85 6.48
N PRO A 38 8.59 -29.25 7.34
CA PRO A 38 8.35 -27.91 7.83
C PRO A 38 8.14 -26.95 6.63
N PRO A 39 7.23 -25.98 6.74
CA PRO A 39 6.97 -25.04 5.66
C PRO A 39 8.29 -24.34 5.28
N THR A 40 8.62 -24.33 3.99
CA THR A 40 9.81 -23.67 3.47
C THR A 40 9.43 -22.25 3.02
N PRO A 41 10.18 -21.21 3.42
CA PRO A 41 9.96 -19.86 2.93
C PRO A 41 9.95 -19.80 1.41
N SER A 42 8.99 -19.09 0.84
CA SER A 42 8.91 -18.90 -0.61
C SER A 42 8.16 -17.61 -0.96
N ILE A 43 8.40 -17.11 -2.17
CA ILE A 43 7.68 -15.98 -2.74
C ILE A 43 7.38 -16.28 -4.20
N THR A 44 6.22 -15.84 -4.69
CA THR A 44 5.85 -15.93 -6.10
C THR A 44 5.69 -14.53 -6.63
N ALA A 45 6.47 -14.17 -7.64
CA ALA A 45 6.36 -12.92 -8.36
C ALA A 45 6.07 -13.19 -9.84
N THR A 46 5.19 -12.38 -10.42
CA THR A 46 4.84 -12.48 -11.83
C THR A 46 4.95 -11.13 -12.51
N ASN A 47 5.33 -11.16 -13.79
CA ASN A 47 5.26 -9.98 -14.63
C ASN A 47 3.81 -9.50 -14.69
N GLN A 48 3.60 -8.20 -14.51
CA GLN A 48 2.26 -7.64 -14.41
C GLN A 48 2.15 -6.30 -15.12
N ALA A 49 0.96 -6.03 -15.64
CA ALA A 49 0.60 -4.71 -16.16
C ALA A 49 -0.10 -3.93 -15.05
N LEU A 50 0.42 -2.74 -14.73
CA LEU A 50 -0.16 -1.81 -13.78
C LEU A 50 -1.10 -0.89 -14.56
N GLY A 51 -2.40 -1.22 -14.51
CA GLY A 51 -3.45 -0.44 -15.17
C GLY A 51 -4.19 0.51 -14.22
N ASP A 52 -4.31 0.14 -12.95
CA ASP A 52 -5.10 0.87 -11.96
C ASP A 52 -4.29 1.96 -11.26
N LEU A 53 -3.25 1.56 -10.51
CA LEU A 53 -2.33 2.46 -9.83
C LEU A 53 -0.88 2.03 -10.09
N SER A 54 -0.03 3.00 -10.46
CA SER A 54 1.39 2.77 -10.75
C SER A 54 2.22 2.59 -9.47
N THR A 55 1.67 2.91 -8.30
CA THR A 55 2.34 2.73 -7.00
C THR A 55 1.91 1.47 -6.27
N VAL A 56 1.21 0.53 -6.92
CA VAL A 56 0.76 -0.72 -6.29
C VAL A 56 1.22 -1.88 -7.15
N VAL A 57 1.96 -2.79 -6.53
CA VAL A 57 2.42 -4.04 -7.14
C VAL A 57 1.81 -5.20 -6.37
N ASN A 58 1.26 -6.17 -7.08
CA ASN A 58 0.74 -7.37 -6.47
C ASN A 58 1.79 -8.49 -6.45
N VAL A 59 1.94 -9.14 -5.31
CA VAL A 59 2.72 -10.38 -5.15
C VAL A 59 1.72 -11.53 -4.97
N PRO A 60 1.56 -12.43 -5.97
CA PRO A 60 0.53 -13.47 -5.96
C PRO A 60 0.53 -14.36 -4.71
N GLY A 61 1.70 -14.62 -4.12
CA GLY A 61 1.76 -15.25 -2.81
C GLY A 61 3.15 -15.35 -2.21
N ALA A 62 3.16 -15.57 -0.91
CA ALA A 62 4.36 -15.83 -0.13
C ALA A 62 4.06 -16.85 0.98
N VAL A 63 5.05 -17.66 1.33
CA VAL A 63 5.04 -18.52 2.51
C VAL A 63 6.10 -18.00 3.47
N SER A 64 5.67 -17.50 4.64
CA SER A 64 6.58 -17.01 5.68
C SER A 64 6.65 -17.99 6.85
N VAL A 65 7.85 -18.19 7.40
CA VAL A 65 8.07 -18.98 8.62
C VAL A 65 8.24 -18.01 9.78
N GLY A 66 7.15 -17.79 10.53
CA GLY A 66 7.03 -16.65 11.44
C GLY A 66 6.49 -15.39 10.73
N PRO A 67 6.20 -14.31 11.47
CA PRO A 67 5.89 -13.02 10.87
C PRO A 67 7.03 -12.57 9.93
N GLY A 68 6.67 -11.85 8.87
CA GLY A 68 7.64 -11.41 7.87
C GLY A 68 7.16 -10.22 7.07
N TRP A 69 7.96 -9.86 6.07
CA TRP A 69 7.68 -8.75 5.18
C TRP A 69 7.85 -9.19 3.74
N VAL A 70 6.89 -8.82 2.88
CA VAL A 70 7.13 -8.79 1.45
C VAL A 70 7.67 -7.41 1.10
N VAL A 71 8.88 -7.38 0.54
CA VAL A 71 9.63 -6.16 0.24
C VAL A 71 9.87 -6.08 -1.26
N ILE A 72 9.64 -4.91 -1.84
CA ILE A 72 9.93 -4.61 -3.24
C ILE A 72 11.19 -3.76 -3.32
N HIS A 73 12.19 -4.29 -4.02
CA HIS A 73 13.44 -3.61 -4.32
C HIS A 73 13.45 -3.14 -5.79
N GLU A 74 14.13 -2.02 -6.04
CA GLU A 74 14.52 -1.64 -7.39
C GLU A 74 15.48 -2.67 -7.99
N ASN A 75 15.64 -2.67 -9.31
CA ASN A 75 16.69 -3.43 -9.96
C ASN A 75 18.01 -2.65 -10.05
N ALA A 76 19.04 -3.17 -9.39
CA ALA A 76 20.42 -2.71 -9.50
C ALA A 76 21.23 -3.68 -10.38
N GLY A 77 21.16 -3.51 -11.69
CA GLY A 77 21.99 -4.29 -12.64
C GLY A 77 21.67 -5.78 -12.69
N GLY A 78 20.42 -6.18 -12.42
CA GLY A 78 19.98 -7.58 -12.38
C GLY A 78 19.86 -8.15 -10.97
N SER A 79 20.26 -7.38 -9.95
CA SER A 79 20.16 -7.77 -8.54
C SER A 79 19.25 -6.80 -7.76
N PRO A 80 18.75 -7.20 -6.57
CA PRO A 80 17.99 -6.30 -5.70
C PRO A 80 18.80 -5.05 -5.31
N GLY A 81 18.20 -3.88 -5.51
CA GLY A 81 18.73 -2.56 -5.19
C GLY A 81 18.08 -1.94 -3.95
N PRO A 82 17.92 -0.61 -3.88
CA PRO A 82 17.19 0.06 -2.81
C PRO A 82 15.75 -0.47 -2.64
N VAL A 83 15.25 -0.47 -1.41
CA VAL A 83 13.84 -0.77 -1.10
C VAL A 83 12.96 0.39 -1.56
N ILE A 84 11.84 0.08 -2.19
CA ILE A 84 10.83 1.06 -2.64
C ILE A 84 9.42 0.69 -2.20
N GLY A 85 9.23 -0.28 -1.31
CA GLY A 85 7.92 -0.62 -0.77
C GLY A 85 7.97 -1.91 0.04
N TRP A 86 7.11 -2.03 1.03
CA TRP A 86 6.98 -3.26 1.82
C TRP A 86 5.61 -3.35 2.49
N THR A 87 5.22 -4.58 2.83
CA THR A 87 4.01 -4.87 3.61
C THR A 87 4.23 -6.08 4.52
N ALA A 88 3.58 -6.08 5.67
CA ALA A 88 3.67 -7.19 6.62
C ALA A 88 2.89 -8.40 6.09
N VAL A 89 3.44 -9.59 6.30
CA VAL A 89 2.74 -10.86 6.08
C VAL A 89 2.76 -11.69 7.36
N PRO A 90 1.63 -12.34 7.73
CA PRO A 90 1.61 -13.25 8.85
C PRO A 90 2.46 -14.51 8.56
N SER A 91 2.75 -15.27 9.62
CA SER A 91 3.29 -16.61 9.47
C SER A 91 2.34 -17.50 8.66
N GLY A 92 2.90 -18.32 7.79
CA GLY A 92 2.17 -19.20 6.88
C GLY A 92 2.00 -18.60 5.49
N THR A 93 0.94 -18.99 4.79
CA THR A 93 0.68 -18.58 3.40
C THR A 93 -0.12 -17.28 3.37
N SER A 94 0.35 -16.34 2.55
CA SER A 94 -0.37 -15.14 2.14
C SER A 94 -0.54 -15.16 0.62
N SER A 95 -1.66 -14.67 0.12
CA SER A 95 -1.96 -14.56 -1.32
C SER A 95 -2.47 -13.17 -1.65
N ASP A 96 -2.37 -12.78 -2.92
CA ASP A 96 -2.87 -11.50 -3.44
C ASP A 96 -2.36 -10.30 -2.60
N ILE A 97 -1.04 -10.26 -2.40
CA ILE A 97 -0.39 -9.33 -1.48
C ILE A 97 -0.08 -8.03 -2.23
N ASP A 98 -0.85 -6.98 -1.96
CA ASP A 98 -0.58 -5.66 -2.52
C ASP A 98 0.52 -4.97 -1.70
N VAL A 99 1.58 -4.56 -2.41
CA VAL A 99 2.66 -3.75 -1.87
C VAL A 99 2.57 -2.36 -2.46
N VAL A 100 2.38 -1.37 -1.59
CA VAL A 100 2.41 0.04 -1.97
C VAL A 100 3.86 0.49 -2.07
N LEU A 101 4.23 0.99 -3.24
CA LEU A 101 5.54 1.54 -3.54
C LEU A 101 5.63 2.99 -3.08
N ASP A 102 6.81 3.45 -2.66
CA ASP A 102 7.14 4.82 -2.23
C ASP A 102 7.30 5.80 -3.41
N ARG A 103 7.40 5.27 -4.63
CA ARG A 103 7.37 6.01 -5.90
C ARG A 103 6.53 5.27 -6.93
N PRO A 104 6.03 5.95 -7.98
CA PRO A 104 5.39 5.28 -9.10
C PRO A 104 6.38 4.32 -9.75
N ALA A 105 5.88 3.17 -10.17
CA ALA A 105 6.62 2.29 -11.04
C ALA A 105 6.85 2.95 -12.40
N VAL A 106 7.95 2.58 -13.05
CA VAL A 106 8.31 3.02 -14.39
C VAL A 106 7.94 1.92 -15.38
N ASP A 107 7.36 2.31 -16.53
CA ASP A 107 7.06 1.33 -17.57
C ASP A 107 8.31 0.53 -17.95
N ALA A 108 8.11 -0.77 -18.17
CA ALA A 108 9.16 -1.72 -18.52
C ALA A 108 10.23 -1.99 -17.44
N GLU A 109 10.11 -1.45 -16.22
CA GLU A 109 11.12 -1.68 -15.18
C GLU A 109 11.07 -3.09 -14.59
N THR A 110 12.23 -3.56 -14.13
CA THR A 110 12.35 -4.77 -13.33
C THR A 110 12.42 -4.38 -11.86
N LEU A 111 11.66 -5.07 -11.03
CA LEU A 111 11.68 -4.99 -9.57
C LEU A 111 12.01 -6.38 -9.02
N HIS A 112 12.36 -6.45 -7.75
CA HIS A 112 12.60 -7.71 -7.05
C HIS A 112 11.68 -7.80 -5.84
N ALA A 113 10.82 -8.81 -5.81
CA ALA A 113 10.03 -9.13 -4.63
C ALA A 113 10.85 -10.09 -3.75
N MET A 114 11.14 -9.67 -2.53
CA MET A 114 11.95 -10.42 -1.57
C MET A 114 11.14 -10.64 -0.30
N LEU A 115 11.18 -11.86 0.23
CA LEU A 115 10.64 -12.14 1.55
C LEU A 115 11.72 -11.83 2.59
N HIS A 116 11.36 -11.07 3.61
CA HIS A 116 12.19 -10.81 4.79
C HIS A 116 11.53 -11.44 6.02
N ILE A 117 12.34 -11.84 6.99
CA ILE A 117 11.83 -12.16 8.33
C ILE A 117 11.47 -10.87 9.07
N ASP A 118 10.59 -10.96 10.06
CA ASP A 118 10.31 -9.90 11.02
C ASP A 118 10.97 -10.30 12.36
N ALA A 119 12.10 -9.66 12.67
CA ALA A 119 12.92 -9.95 13.84
C ALA A 119 13.25 -8.65 14.58
N GLY A 120 13.92 -8.74 15.73
CA GLY A 120 14.10 -7.55 16.57
C GLY A 120 12.76 -7.10 17.16
N THR A 121 12.19 -6.00 16.66
CA THR A 121 10.90 -5.45 17.10
C THR A 121 9.78 -5.92 16.19
N ILE A 122 9.18 -7.05 16.53
CA ILE A 122 8.07 -7.64 15.77
C ILE A 122 7.00 -6.60 15.38
N GLY A 123 6.71 -6.50 14.09
CA GLY A 123 5.78 -5.56 13.49
C GLY A 123 6.39 -4.21 13.10
N SER A 124 7.71 -4.04 13.25
CA SER A 124 8.46 -2.87 12.76
C SER A 124 9.42 -3.31 11.68
N TYR A 125 9.39 -2.66 10.52
CA TYR A 125 10.32 -2.99 9.44
C TYR A 125 11.70 -2.37 9.71
N GLU A 126 12.72 -3.21 9.88
CA GLU A 126 14.07 -2.87 10.34
C GLU A 126 15.16 -3.39 9.39
N PHE A 127 15.23 -2.84 8.16
CA PHE A 127 16.24 -3.19 7.14
C PHE A 127 17.01 -1.96 6.61
N PRO A 128 18.36 -2.03 6.45
CA PRO A 128 19.23 -3.12 6.84
C PRO A 128 19.29 -3.28 8.37
N GLY A 129 19.30 -4.52 8.85
CA GLY A 129 19.18 -4.77 10.28
C GLY A 129 18.62 -6.16 10.61
N PRO A 130 17.88 -6.29 11.72
CA PRO A 130 17.25 -7.54 12.16
C PRO A 130 16.41 -8.24 11.09
N ASP A 131 15.71 -7.49 10.24
CA ASP A 131 14.83 -8.02 9.19
C ASP A 131 15.62 -8.45 7.96
N ALA A 132 16.49 -9.44 8.15
CA ALA A 132 17.28 -10.03 7.09
C ALA A 132 16.39 -10.72 6.04
N PRO A 133 16.88 -10.88 4.80
CA PRO A 133 16.20 -11.70 3.81
C PRO A 133 15.94 -13.11 4.34
N ALA A 134 14.73 -13.62 4.12
CA ALA A 134 14.41 -15.00 4.40
C ALA A 134 15.19 -15.91 3.44
N VAL A 135 15.56 -17.10 3.91
CA VAL A 135 16.24 -18.12 3.12
C VAL A 135 15.39 -19.38 3.03
N ASP A 136 15.50 -20.10 1.92
CA ASP A 136 14.87 -21.40 1.73
C ASP A 136 15.67 -22.53 2.40
N GLN A 137 15.28 -23.78 2.15
CA GLN A 137 15.92 -24.97 2.70
C GLN A 137 17.39 -25.16 2.28
N ASP A 138 17.79 -24.53 1.17
CA ASP A 138 19.13 -24.61 0.57
C ASP A 138 19.98 -23.38 0.95
N GLU A 139 19.51 -22.59 1.93
CA GLU A 139 20.09 -21.31 2.38
C GLU A 139 20.13 -20.23 1.28
N ALA A 140 19.33 -20.37 0.22
CA ALA A 140 19.21 -19.36 -0.82
C ALA A 140 18.20 -18.29 -0.43
N VAL A 141 18.51 -17.01 -0.72
CA VAL A 141 17.60 -15.89 -0.46
C VAL A 141 16.31 -16.05 -1.25
N VAL A 142 15.18 -15.89 -0.57
CA VAL A 142 13.84 -15.94 -1.17
C VAL A 142 13.54 -14.62 -1.87
N VAL A 143 13.87 -14.57 -3.16
CA VAL A 143 13.66 -13.41 -4.02
C VAL A 143 13.29 -13.85 -5.43
N GLU A 144 12.32 -13.16 -6.03
CA GLU A 144 11.97 -13.34 -7.43
C GLU A 144 11.90 -11.99 -8.17
N PRO A 145 12.47 -11.89 -9.38
CA PRO A 145 12.32 -10.69 -10.20
C PRO A 145 10.93 -10.66 -10.82
N LEU A 146 10.38 -9.45 -10.95
CA LEU A 146 9.19 -9.19 -11.75
C LEU A 146 9.42 -8.00 -12.66
N ARG A 147 8.87 -8.06 -13.87
CA ARG A 147 8.80 -6.93 -14.79
C ARG A 147 7.42 -6.32 -14.73
N VAL A 148 7.37 -5.02 -14.50
CA VAL A 148 6.12 -4.25 -14.53
C VAL A 148 6.00 -3.52 -15.87
N GLY A 149 4.78 -3.49 -16.41
CA GLY A 149 4.42 -2.61 -17.52
C GLY A 149 3.40 -1.59 -17.03
N VAL A 150 3.65 -0.31 -17.19
CA VAL A 150 2.72 0.74 -16.69
C VAL A 150 1.93 1.25 -17.87
N ALA A 151 0.61 1.05 -17.84
CA ALA A 151 -0.23 1.53 -18.92
C ALA A 151 -0.17 3.06 -19.01
N ALA A 152 -0.16 3.58 -20.24
CA ALA A 152 -0.11 5.02 -20.45
C ALA A 152 -1.29 5.71 -19.75
N GLY A 153 -0.99 6.71 -18.93
CA GLY A 153 -2.00 7.48 -18.20
C GLY A 153 -2.48 6.85 -16.89
N THR A 154 -1.90 5.73 -16.44
CA THR A 154 -2.16 5.16 -15.12
C THR A 154 -1.77 6.15 -14.00
N PRO A 155 -2.69 6.49 -13.08
CA PRO A 155 -2.38 7.36 -11.96
C PRO A 155 -1.44 6.69 -10.96
N ALA A 156 -0.73 7.49 -10.17
CA ALA A 156 0.00 7.06 -8.99
C ALA A 156 -0.90 7.10 -7.75
N VAL A 157 -1.73 8.13 -7.64
CA VAL A 157 -2.67 8.29 -6.53
C VAL A 157 -4.04 8.67 -7.09
N ARG A 158 -5.09 8.08 -6.52
CA ARG A 158 -6.47 8.45 -6.77
C ARG A 158 -7.04 9.17 -5.55
N LEU A 159 -7.53 10.38 -5.73
CA LEU A 159 -8.26 11.15 -4.71
C LEU A 159 -9.76 11.06 -4.99
N ARG A 160 -10.57 10.87 -3.94
CA ARG A 160 -12.03 10.86 -4.06
C ARG A 160 -12.61 12.09 -3.40
N VAL A 161 -13.40 12.85 -4.14
CA VAL A 161 -13.99 14.10 -3.66
C VAL A 161 -15.51 14.12 -3.89
N THR A 162 -16.22 14.71 -2.95
CA THR A 162 -17.65 15.02 -3.04
C THR A 162 -17.91 16.44 -2.57
N ALA A 163 -19.16 16.88 -2.49
CA ALA A 163 -19.54 18.22 -2.03
C ALA A 163 -20.36 18.18 -0.73
N ILE A 164 -20.12 19.12 0.18
CA ILE A 164 -20.98 19.41 1.33
C ILE A 164 -21.92 20.55 0.95
N GLY A 165 -23.03 20.19 0.31
CA GLY A 165 -23.95 21.16 -0.27
C GLY A 165 -23.21 22.08 -1.23
N THR A 166 -23.41 23.39 -1.10
CA THR A 166 -22.71 24.42 -1.89
C THR A 166 -21.57 25.08 -1.13
N SER A 167 -21.21 24.55 0.04
CA SER A 167 -20.35 25.24 1.00
C SER A 167 -18.89 24.89 0.83
N SER A 168 -18.57 23.62 0.56
CA SER A 168 -17.19 23.15 0.41
C SER A 168 -17.15 21.85 -0.39
N TYR A 169 -16.00 21.55 -0.98
CA TYR A 169 -15.64 20.17 -1.29
C TYR A 169 -15.34 19.38 -0.01
N ASN A 170 -15.31 18.06 -0.14
CA ASN A 170 -14.89 17.12 0.89
C ASN A 170 -14.09 16.01 0.20
N PHE A 171 -12.77 16.05 0.39
CA PHE A 171 -11.86 15.01 -0.03
C PHE A 171 -11.92 13.84 0.96
N THR A 172 -12.57 12.76 0.53
CA THR A 172 -12.95 11.64 1.39
C THR A 172 -11.87 10.58 1.57
N SER A 173 -10.97 10.42 0.58
CA SER A 173 -9.92 9.40 0.62
C SER A 173 -8.86 9.60 -0.46
N ALA A 174 -7.66 9.08 -0.18
CA ALA A 174 -6.61 8.84 -1.15
C ALA A 174 -6.36 7.33 -1.27
N GLU A 175 -6.17 6.86 -2.49
CA GLU A 175 -5.87 5.46 -2.82
C GLU A 175 -4.52 5.41 -3.56
N PRO A 176 -3.54 4.64 -3.07
CA PRO A 176 -3.59 3.82 -1.86
C PRO A 176 -3.53 4.65 -0.56
N THR A 177 -4.08 4.12 0.54
CA THR A 177 -4.20 4.79 1.85
C THR A 177 -2.86 5.27 2.43
N ARG A 178 -1.73 4.71 2.00
CA ARG A 178 -0.38 5.22 2.36
C ARG A 178 -0.24 6.72 2.06
N TYR A 179 -0.94 7.22 1.04
CA TYR A 179 -0.91 8.61 0.61
C TYR A 179 -2.10 9.43 1.13
N ALA A 180 -2.78 8.98 2.20
CA ALA A 180 -3.88 9.72 2.82
C ALA A 180 -3.45 11.11 3.34
N ASN A 181 -2.17 11.30 3.64
CA ASN A 181 -1.59 12.59 4.01
C ASN A 181 -1.54 13.61 2.86
N ALA A 182 -1.87 13.22 1.62
CA ALA A 182 -2.05 14.14 0.50
C ALA A 182 -3.33 14.99 0.65
N ILE A 183 -4.19 14.67 1.61
CA ILE A 183 -5.40 15.43 1.94
C ILE A 183 -5.19 16.06 3.32
N GLY A 184 -5.39 17.38 3.39
CA GLY A 184 -5.26 18.18 4.61
C GLY A 184 -6.31 17.82 5.67
N PRO A 185 -6.10 18.26 6.93
CA PRO A 185 -6.95 17.89 8.06
C PRO A 185 -8.21 18.75 8.19
N GLU A 186 -8.46 19.69 7.26
CA GLU A 186 -9.62 20.57 7.29
C GLU A 186 -10.94 19.77 7.17
N SER A 187 -12.06 20.35 7.62
CA SER A 187 -13.37 19.68 7.57
C SER A 187 -14.10 19.81 6.22
N GLY A 188 -13.46 20.45 5.26
CA GLY A 188 -13.97 20.76 3.93
C GLY A 188 -13.05 21.76 3.24
N ASP A 189 -13.04 21.71 1.91
CA ASP A 189 -12.04 22.37 1.08
C ASP A 189 -10.61 22.09 1.58
N GLU A 190 -10.34 20.81 1.85
CA GLU A 190 -9.06 20.31 2.35
C GLU A 190 -7.92 20.73 1.42
N THR A 191 -6.80 21.15 1.99
CA THR A 191 -5.59 21.40 1.20
C THR A 191 -5.17 20.08 0.53
N ILE A 192 -4.91 20.07 -0.77
CA ILE A 192 -4.38 18.88 -1.44
C ILE A 192 -2.89 19.06 -1.74
N THR A 193 -2.08 18.08 -1.35
CA THR A 193 -0.62 18.09 -1.56
C THR A 193 -0.27 17.10 -2.67
N LEU A 194 0.36 17.61 -3.74
CA LEU A 194 0.66 16.86 -4.95
C LEU A 194 2.17 16.66 -5.11
N ARG A 195 2.61 15.41 -5.26
CA ARG A 195 4.01 15.06 -5.50
C ARG A 195 4.43 15.41 -6.92
N SER A 196 5.57 16.06 -7.03
CA SER A 196 6.14 16.54 -8.28
C SER A 196 6.34 15.40 -9.28
N GLY A 197 5.78 15.57 -10.48
CA GLY A 197 5.86 14.60 -11.57
C GLY A 197 4.93 13.39 -11.45
N TRP A 198 4.17 13.25 -10.36
CA TRP A 198 3.22 12.15 -10.21
C TRP A 198 1.95 12.42 -11.00
N ARG A 199 1.30 11.34 -11.44
CA ARG A 199 -0.02 11.41 -12.08
C ARG A 199 -1.11 11.17 -11.04
N TYR A 200 -2.10 12.04 -11.03
CA TYR A 200 -3.24 11.95 -10.12
C TYR A 200 -4.50 11.63 -10.90
N GLU A 201 -5.39 10.87 -10.28
CA GLU A 201 -6.79 10.77 -10.65
C GLU A 201 -7.63 11.43 -9.57
N ILE A 202 -8.57 12.30 -9.94
CA ILE A 202 -9.61 12.77 -9.03
C ILE A 202 -10.93 12.19 -9.51
N VAL A 203 -11.60 11.48 -8.61
CA VAL A 203 -12.97 10.99 -8.80
C VAL A 203 -13.90 11.92 -8.03
N ASN A 204 -14.53 12.83 -8.76
CA ASN A 204 -15.48 13.79 -8.24
C ASN A 204 -16.91 13.26 -8.37
N SER A 205 -17.45 12.68 -7.29
CA SER A 205 -18.82 12.13 -7.30
C SER A 205 -19.92 13.20 -7.36
N ALA A 206 -19.55 14.47 -7.20
CA ALA A 206 -20.47 15.61 -7.23
C ALA A 206 -20.36 16.41 -8.55
N SER A 207 -19.63 15.92 -9.57
CA SER A 207 -19.29 16.67 -10.78
C SER A 207 -20.47 17.26 -11.54
N GLY A 208 -21.65 16.63 -11.52
CA GLY A 208 -22.86 17.14 -12.19
C GLY A 208 -23.39 18.47 -11.64
N GLY A 209 -23.12 18.79 -10.38
CA GLY A 209 -23.50 20.07 -9.74
C GLY A 209 -22.32 20.87 -9.19
N HIS A 210 -21.16 20.23 -9.10
CA HIS A 210 -19.94 20.80 -8.56
C HIS A 210 -18.71 20.40 -9.40
N PRO A 211 -18.61 20.85 -10.67
CA PRO A 211 -17.43 20.56 -11.48
C PRO A 211 -16.17 21.19 -10.87
N PHE A 212 -15.10 20.40 -10.84
CA PHE A 212 -13.82 20.75 -10.22
C PHE A 212 -12.92 21.52 -11.18
N GLU A 213 -12.24 22.55 -10.69
CA GLU A 213 -11.23 23.32 -11.42
C GLU A 213 -9.94 23.44 -10.60
N LEU A 214 -8.80 23.28 -11.27
CA LEU A 214 -7.50 23.72 -10.76
C LEU A 214 -7.22 25.13 -11.27
N ILE A 215 -6.75 26.01 -10.39
CA ILE A 215 -6.66 27.44 -10.63
C ILE A 215 -5.31 28.00 -10.19
N ALA A 216 -4.93 29.13 -10.79
CA ALA A 216 -4.11 30.12 -10.10
C ALA A 216 -5.04 31.01 -9.27
N ALA A 217 -4.91 30.91 -7.96
CA ALA A 217 -5.62 31.65 -6.93
C ALA A 217 -5.33 33.15 -7.05
N GLY A 218 -6.38 33.91 -7.31
CA GLY A 218 -6.36 35.35 -7.18
C GLY A 218 -6.30 35.79 -5.71
N ILE A 219 -5.90 37.04 -5.49
CA ILE A 219 -6.06 37.72 -4.19
C ILE A 219 -7.55 37.79 -3.78
N SER A 220 -8.46 37.69 -4.75
CA SER A 220 -9.91 37.53 -4.54
C SER A 220 -10.48 36.47 -5.48
N GLN A 221 -11.75 36.11 -5.32
CA GLN A 221 -12.41 35.01 -6.04
C GLN A 221 -12.61 35.26 -7.56
N ASN A 222 -12.30 36.48 -8.02
CA ASN A 222 -12.48 36.92 -9.40
C ASN A 222 -11.26 37.73 -9.90
N PRO A 223 -10.04 37.24 -9.60
CA PRO A 223 -9.17 36.92 -10.75
C PRO A 223 -8.60 35.48 -10.76
N ASP A 224 -9.23 34.52 -10.08
CA ASP A 224 -8.87 33.10 -10.19
C ASP A 224 -8.80 32.69 -11.68
N ALA A 225 -7.62 32.24 -12.11
CA ALA A 225 -7.39 31.89 -13.51
C ALA A 225 -7.40 30.38 -13.69
N VAL A 226 -8.35 29.88 -14.48
CA VAL A 226 -8.56 28.43 -14.69
C VAL A 226 -7.40 27.80 -15.47
N ARG A 227 -6.85 26.72 -14.93
CA ARG A 227 -5.76 25.94 -15.52
C ARG A 227 -6.25 24.62 -16.09
N LEU A 228 -7.07 23.91 -15.34
CA LEU A 228 -7.72 22.67 -15.73
C LEU A 228 -9.15 22.70 -15.20
N SER A 229 -10.11 22.18 -15.94
CA SER A 229 -11.51 22.26 -15.51
C SER A 229 -12.39 21.14 -16.04
N GLN A 230 -13.34 20.70 -15.21
CA GLN A 230 -14.37 19.70 -15.58
C GLN A 230 -15.58 20.26 -16.34
N GLN A 231 -15.63 21.58 -16.60
CA GLN A 231 -16.81 22.21 -17.22
C GLN A 231 -16.48 23.09 -18.42
N SER A 232 -15.37 23.82 -18.33
CA SER A 232 -14.86 24.72 -19.36
C SER A 232 -13.38 24.45 -19.64
N ASN A 233 -12.83 25.00 -20.72
CA ASN A 233 -11.43 24.76 -21.03
C ASN A 233 -10.51 25.61 -20.14
N GLY A 234 -9.64 24.95 -19.41
CA GLY A 234 -8.49 25.54 -18.74
C GLY A 234 -7.32 25.80 -19.68
N SER A 235 -6.43 26.71 -19.26
CA SER A 235 -5.27 27.13 -20.06
C SER A 235 -4.17 26.08 -20.22
N LEU A 236 -4.16 25.00 -19.43
CA LEU A 236 -3.13 23.95 -19.45
C LEU A 236 -3.62 22.60 -20.01
N GLU A 237 -4.87 22.49 -20.45
CA GLU A 237 -5.43 21.20 -20.90
C GLU A 237 -4.78 20.66 -22.17
N ALA A 238 -4.21 21.54 -23.00
CA ALA A 238 -3.44 21.17 -24.19
C ALA A 238 -1.95 20.93 -23.92
N ASP A 239 -1.47 21.17 -22.70
CA ASP A 239 -0.07 20.94 -22.34
C ASP A 239 0.20 19.43 -22.21
N VAL A 240 1.07 18.93 -23.09
CA VAL A 240 1.41 17.50 -23.16
C VAL A 240 2.07 16.97 -21.89
N SER A 241 2.75 17.82 -21.11
CA SER A 241 3.38 17.43 -19.84
C SER A 241 2.34 17.24 -18.74
N VAL A 242 1.26 18.01 -18.77
CA VAL A 242 0.13 17.87 -17.85
C VAL A 242 -0.70 16.65 -18.21
N ALA A 243 -0.78 16.32 -19.51
CA ALA A 243 -1.49 15.15 -20.00
C ALA A 243 -2.91 15.06 -19.40
N TRP A 244 -3.64 16.18 -19.49
CA TRP A 244 -4.99 16.31 -18.99
C TRP A 244 -5.91 15.26 -19.63
N PHE A 245 -6.78 14.70 -18.80
CA PHE A 245 -7.84 13.80 -19.22
C PHE A 245 -9.08 14.10 -18.37
N ASP A 246 -10.22 14.19 -19.03
CA ASP A 246 -11.54 14.27 -18.42
C ASP A 246 -12.45 13.29 -19.15
N ASP A 247 -13.14 12.42 -18.40
CA ASP A 247 -14.10 11.47 -18.97
C ASP A 247 -15.46 12.11 -19.32
N GLY A 248 -15.62 13.41 -19.04
CA GLY A 248 -16.87 14.15 -19.21
C GLY A 248 -17.91 13.81 -18.13
N ASN A 249 -17.49 13.14 -17.05
CA ASN A 249 -18.32 12.68 -15.97
C ASN A 249 -17.63 12.92 -14.61
N GLN A 250 -17.16 11.87 -13.93
CA GLN A 250 -16.63 11.98 -12.57
C GLN A 250 -15.10 12.00 -12.54
N THR A 251 -14.44 11.54 -13.59
CA THR A 251 -13.02 11.19 -13.53
C THR A 251 -12.20 12.19 -14.30
N ILE A 252 -11.27 12.84 -13.61
CA ILE A 252 -10.19 13.60 -14.24
C ILE A 252 -8.84 13.00 -13.88
N ARG A 253 -7.88 13.14 -14.80
CA ARG A 253 -6.48 12.78 -14.56
C ARG A 253 -5.56 13.86 -15.06
N PHE A 254 -4.48 14.10 -14.33
CA PHE A 254 -3.44 15.04 -14.72
C PHE A 254 -2.12 14.64 -14.08
N THR A 255 -1.03 15.08 -14.69
CA THR A 255 0.31 14.98 -14.14
C THR A 255 0.64 16.28 -13.43
N ALA A 256 1.15 16.20 -12.20
CA ALA A 256 1.71 17.31 -11.43
C ALA A 256 3.06 17.75 -12.04
N SER A 257 3.05 18.12 -13.32
CA SER A 257 4.23 18.52 -14.09
C SER A 257 4.74 19.89 -13.61
N THR A 258 5.97 20.24 -13.99
CA THR A 258 6.54 21.57 -13.72
C THR A 258 5.65 22.69 -14.28
N ALA A 259 4.99 22.48 -15.42
CA ALA A 259 4.05 23.46 -15.98
C ALA A 259 2.84 23.69 -15.06
N LEU A 260 2.28 22.61 -14.49
CA LEU A 260 1.18 22.69 -13.54
C LEU A 260 1.61 23.35 -12.23
N GLN A 261 2.74 22.91 -11.66
CA GLN A 261 3.30 23.43 -10.41
C GLN A 261 3.52 24.94 -10.43
N ASN A 262 3.97 25.47 -11.56
CA ASN A 262 4.21 26.92 -11.71
C ASN A 262 2.93 27.74 -11.89
N ALA A 263 1.79 27.09 -12.12
CA ALA A 263 0.58 27.74 -12.59
C ALA A 263 -0.64 27.50 -11.70
N VAL A 264 -0.56 26.58 -10.74
CA VAL A 264 -1.63 26.18 -9.83
C VAL A 264 -1.14 26.36 -8.39
N ASP A 265 -2.00 26.90 -7.55
CA ASP A 265 -1.84 27.04 -6.10
C ASP A 265 -3.20 26.88 -5.38
N GLY A 266 -4.26 26.51 -6.11
CA GLY A 266 -5.58 26.29 -5.55
C GLY A 266 -6.50 25.48 -6.46
N TYR A 267 -7.65 25.12 -5.90
CA TYR A 267 -8.76 24.52 -6.63
C TYR A 267 -10.07 25.17 -6.22
N ARG A 268 -11.11 24.99 -7.04
CA ARG A 268 -12.46 25.46 -6.73
C ARG A 268 -13.55 24.71 -7.48
N CYS A 269 -14.80 24.99 -7.12
CA CYS A 269 -15.95 24.64 -7.95
C CYS A 269 -16.18 25.72 -9.02
N SER A 270 -16.41 25.30 -10.27
CA SER A 270 -16.74 26.20 -11.39
C SER A 270 -18.05 26.98 -11.22
N ILE A 271 -18.98 26.46 -10.41
CA ILE A 271 -20.30 27.04 -10.15
C ILE A 271 -20.29 27.85 -8.85
N HIS A 272 -19.78 27.25 -7.77
CA HIS A 272 -19.76 27.83 -6.43
C HIS A 272 -18.39 28.44 -6.12
N THR A 273 -17.92 29.32 -7.01
CA THR A 273 -16.55 29.85 -7.07
C THR A 273 -16.08 30.59 -5.81
N THR A 274 -17.02 31.03 -4.96
CA THR A 274 -16.71 31.80 -3.74
C THR A 274 -16.67 30.97 -2.48
N THR A 275 -17.38 29.83 -2.45
CA THR A 275 -17.56 29.03 -1.24
C THR A 275 -16.76 27.74 -1.30
N MET A 276 -16.72 27.06 -2.44
CA MET A 276 -16.00 25.80 -2.59
C MET A 276 -14.62 26.07 -3.20
N ARG A 277 -13.64 26.37 -2.36
CA ARG A 277 -12.30 26.78 -2.77
C ARG A 277 -11.27 26.37 -1.74
N GLY A 278 -10.30 25.56 -2.15
CA GLY A 278 -9.20 25.10 -1.30
C GLY A 278 -7.83 25.34 -1.93
N GLU A 279 -6.79 25.00 -1.17
CA GLU A 279 -5.39 25.22 -1.56
C GLU A 279 -4.79 23.97 -2.21
N VAL A 280 -3.81 24.17 -3.10
CA VAL A 280 -3.00 23.12 -3.69
C VAL A 280 -1.54 23.38 -3.35
N GLU A 281 -0.90 22.42 -2.72
CA GLU A 281 0.53 22.43 -2.44
C GLU A 281 1.25 21.38 -3.29
N PHE A 282 2.55 21.58 -3.49
CA PHE A 282 3.41 20.63 -4.19
C PHE A 282 4.62 20.24 -3.34
N GLU A 283 5.00 18.97 -3.39
CA GLU A 283 6.19 18.41 -2.70
C GLU A 283 7.08 17.55 -3.62
#